data_AF-A0A972A4H4-F1
#
_entry.id   AF-A0A972A4H4-F1
#
_cell.length_a   1.000
_cell.length_b   1.000
_cell.length_c   1.000
_cell.angle_alpha   90.00
_cell.angle_beta   90.00
_cell.angle_gamma   90.00
#
_symmetry.space_group_name_H-M   'P 1'
#
loop_
_entity.id
_entity.type
_entity.pdbx_description
1 polymer ?
#
loop_
_entity_poly.entity_id
_entity_poly.type
_entity_poly.pdbx_seq_one_letter_code
_entity_poly.pdbx_strand_id
1 'polypeptide(L)'
;MTYQSTFKRYEFKYILESAQKLALMDALEGRMKIDSYGRTTIRNIYFDTDNFRLIRLSLDKPSYKEKLRVRSYKKIENDDEVFVELKKKCESIKVRLLHLSLTKILFSHASFNYHRTVGNKSGYFRSHIYYVYI
;
A
#
# COMPACT_ATOMS: atom_id res chain seq x y z
N MET A 1 -34.43 15.40 8.59
CA MET A 1 -33.61 14.17 8.62
C MET A 1 -32.39 14.44 9.50
N THR A 2 -32.25 13.73 10.62
CA THR A 2 -31.08 13.83 11.51
C THR A 2 -29.88 13.14 10.86
N TYR A 3 -28.81 13.88 10.59
CA TYR A 3 -27.59 13.38 9.96
C TYR A 3 -26.82 12.47 10.93
N GLN A 4 -26.72 11.17 10.61
CA GLN A 4 -25.91 10.24 11.38
C GLN A 4 -24.44 10.33 10.93
N SER A 5 -23.65 11.08 11.69
CA SER A 5 -22.21 11.31 11.43
C SER A 5 -21.29 10.21 11.95
N THR A 6 -21.81 9.29 12.77
CA THR A 6 -21.02 8.25 13.43
C THR A 6 -21.38 6.87 12.87
N PHE A 7 -20.38 6.17 12.35
CA PHE A 7 -20.50 4.78 11.89
C PHE A 7 -19.25 3.98 12.27
N LYS A 8 -19.43 2.66 12.43
CA LYS A 8 -18.34 1.73 12.71
C LYS A 8 -17.97 0.97 11.44
N ARG A 9 -16.69 1.06 11.04
CA ARG A 9 -16.17 0.37 9.85
C ARG A 9 -15.52 -0.95 10.24
N TYR A 10 -15.97 -2.03 9.62
CA TYR A 10 -15.31 -3.34 9.67
C TYR A 10 -14.61 -3.62 8.34
N GLU A 11 -13.45 -4.28 8.39
CA GLU A 11 -12.66 -4.64 7.21
C GLU A 11 -12.19 -6.08 7.38
N PHE A 12 -12.82 -7.00 6.65
CA PHE A 12 -12.46 -8.43 6.61
C PHE A 12 -11.70 -8.74 5.33
N LYS A 13 -10.75 -9.68 5.40
CA LYS A 13 -9.93 -10.11 4.26
C LYS A 13 -9.92 -11.62 4.21
N TYR A 14 -10.25 -12.17 3.05
CA TYR A 14 -10.32 -13.59 2.80
C TYR A 14 -9.38 -13.94 1.65
N ILE A 15 -8.74 -15.09 1.73
CA ILE A 15 -8.08 -15.73 0.59
C ILE A 15 -9.17 -16.55 -0.09
N LEU A 16 -9.32 -16.38 -1.41
CA LEU A 16 -10.36 -17.06 -2.18
C LEU A 16 -9.72 -17.87 -3.30
N GLU A 17 -10.25 -19.07 -3.52
CA GLU A 17 -10.00 -19.84 -4.73
C GLU A 17 -10.85 -19.33 -5.90
N SER A 18 -10.49 -19.71 -7.12
CA SER A 18 -11.20 -19.28 -8.34
C SER A 18 -12.69 -19.62 -8.31
N ALA A 19 -13.07 -20.82 -7.83
CA ALA A 19 -14.46 -21.25 -7.72
C ALA A 19 -15.24 -20.40 -6.70
N GLN A 20 -14.63 -20.10 -5.54
CA GLN A 20 -15.24 -19.26 -4.51
C GLN A 20 -15.43 -17.81 -4.99
N LYS A 21 -14.48 -17.29 -5.77
CA LYS A 21 -14.60 -15.97 -6.39
C LYS A 21 -15.80 -15.92 -7.34
N LEU A 22 -15.99 -16.92 -8.20
CA LEU A 22 -17.13 -16.97 -9.12
C LEU A 22 -18.46 -16.99 -8.35
N ALA A 23 -18.60 -17.92 -7.39
CA ALA A 23 -19.79 -18.01 -6.56
C ALA A 23 -20.09 -16.71 -5.79
N LEU A 24 -19.05 -16.00 -5.33
CA LEU A 24 -19.20 -14.70 -4.68
C LEU A 24 -19.71 -13.64 -5.66
N MET A 25 -19.19 -13.59 -6.90
CA MET A 25 -19.63 -12.60 -7.89
C MET A 25 -21.10 -12.82 -8.26
N ASP A 26 -21.54 -14.07 -8.41
CA ASP A 26 -22.94 -14.42 -8.68
C ASP A 26 -23.84 -14.00 -7.50
N ALA A 27 -23.41 -14.26 -6.25
CA ALA A 27 -24.18 -13.88 -5.06
C ALA A 27 -24.27 -12.36 -4.83
N LEU A 28 -23.35 -11.58 -5.40
CA LEU A 28 -23.32 -10.13 -5.33
C LEU A 28 -24.05 -9.45 -6.50
N GLU A 29 -24.45 -10.21 -7.53
CA GLU A 29 -25.18 -9.69 -8.68
C GLU A 29 -26.48 -8.99 -8.23
N GLY A 30 -26.73 -7.80 -8.79
CA GLY A 30 -27.88 -6.97 -8.45
C GLY A 30 -27.82 -6.27 -7.07
N ARG A 31 -26.87 -6.63 -6.19
CA ARG A 31 -26.69 -6.00 -4.86
C ARG A 31 -25.52 -5.03 -4.80
N MET A 32 -24.49 -5.26 -5.63
CA MET A 32 -23.31 -4.42 -5.72
C MET A 32 -23.01 -4.06 -7.18
N LYS A 33 -22.42 -2.90 -7.39
CA LYS A 33 -21.92 -2.44 -8.69
C LYS A 33 -20.43 -2.22 -8.62
N ILE A 34 -19.71 -2.62 -9.67
CA ILE A 34 -18.30 -2.32 -9.84
C ILE A 34 -18.13 -0.80 -9.87
N ASP A 35 -17.18 -0.27 -9.09
CA ASP A 35 -16.84 1.15 -9.10
C ASP A 35 -16.08 1.54 -10.39
N SER A 36 -15.86 2.84 -10.60
CA SER A 36 -15.18 3.36 -11.80
C SER A 36 -13.73 2.87 -11.99
N TYR A 37 -13.11 2.30 -10.96
CA TYR A 37 -11.72 1.83 -10.95
C TYR A 37 -11.60 0.31 -10.70
N GLY A 38 -12.72 -0.42 -10.67
CA GLY A 38 -12.72 -1.82 -10.21
C GLY A 38 -12.01 -2.81 -11.14
N ARG A 39 -11.68 -2.42 -12.38
CA ARG A 39 -10.92 -3.24 -13.36
C ARG A 39 -9.43 -2.85 -13.47
N THR A 40 -8.93 -2.05 -12.54
CA THR A 40 -7.57 -1.53 -12.59
C THR A 40 -6.56 -2.47 -11.94
N THR A 41 -5.48 -2.80 -12.64
CA THR A 41 -4.36 -3.57 -12.07
C THR A 41 -3.50 -2.67 -11.18
N ILE A 42 -3.44 -2.98 -9.88
CA ILE A 42 -2.62 -2.24 -8.92
C ILE A 42 -1.23 -2.89 -8.83
N ARG A 43 -0.18 -2.13 -9.10
CA ARG A 43 1.22 -2.57 -8.94
C ARG A 43 1.83 -1.83 -7.76
N ASN A 44 2.53 -2.54 -6.87
CA ASN A 44 3.16 -1.95 -5.69
C ASN A 44 4.60 -2.44 -5.55
N ILE A 45 5.51 -1.53 -5.23
CA ILE A 45 6.88 -1.82 -4.80
C ILE A 45 7.00 -1.34 -3.36
N TYR A 46 7.41 -2.22 -2.46
CA TYR A 46 7.69 -1.87 -1.07
C TYR A 46 9.19 -1.61 -0.91
N PHE A 47 9.51 -0.52 -0.22
CA PHE A 47 10.90 -0.19 0.11
C PHE A 47 11.24 -0.70 1.49
N ASP A 48 12.45 -1.25 1.61
CA ASP A 48 13.04 -1.66 2.89
C ASP A 48 14.45 -1.07 3.01
N THR A 49 15.14 -1.41 4.07
CA THR A 49 16.56 -1.18 4.30
C THR A 49 17.39 -2.33 3.70
N ASP A 50 18.68 -2.10 3.47
CA ASP A 50 19.63 -3.10 2.92
C ASP A 50 19.68 -4.41 3.71
N ASN A 51 19.33 -4.37 4.99
CA ASN A 51 19.31 -5.54 5.88
C ASN A 51 17.89 -5.98 6.25
N PHE A 52 16.86 -5.65 5.46
CA PHE A 52 15.47 -6.10 5.67
C PHE A 52 14.93 -5.79 7.08
N ARG A 53 15.38 -4.71 7.71
CA ARG A 53 15.01 -4.36 9.08
C ARG A 53 13.52 -4.07 9.20
N LEU A 54 12.87 -3.46 8.19
CA LEU A 54 11.47 -3.05 8.30
C LEU A 54 10.52 -4.24 8.23
N ILE A 55 10.77 -5.20 7.33
CA ILE A 55 9.96 -6.41 7.28
C ILE A 55 10.12 -7.23 8.56
N ARG A 56 11.35 -7.43 9.06
CA ARG A 56 11.60 -8.16 10.32
C ARG A 56 10.86 -7.52 11.49
N LEU A 57 11.05 -6.21 11.69
CA LEU A 57 10.29 -5.47 12.71
C LEU A 57 8.79 -5.56 12.47
N SER A 58 8.31 -5.56 11.22
CA SER A 58 6.87 -5.66 10.95
C SER A 58 6.28 -7.02 11.37
N LEU A 59 7.06 -8.11 11.34
CA LEU A 59 6.62 -9.45 11.73
C LEU A 59 6.38 -9.53 13.25
N ASP A 60 7.16 -8.80 14.03
CA ASP A 60 7.03 -8.71 15.50
C ASP A 60 5.81 -7.88 15.95
N LYS A 61 5.05 -7.31 15.00
CA LYS A 61 3.84 -6.51 15.23
C LYS A 61 4.02 -5.37 16.27
N PRO A 62 5.05 -4.52 16.14
CA PRO A 62 5.30 -3.43 17.07
C PRO A 62 4.14 -2.43 17.12
N SER A 63 4.05 -1.71 18.24
CA SER A 63 3.10 -0.61 18.44
C SER A 63 3.19 0.45 17.35
N TYR A 64 4.40 0.67 16.84
CA TYR A 64 4.69 1.62 15.77
C TYR A 64 5.34 0.96 14.55
N LYS A 65 4.79 1.25 13.36
CA LYS A 65 5.33 0.76 12.08
C LYS A 65 5.11 1.75 10.94
N GLU A 66 6.04 1.71 10.00
CA GLU A 66 5.98 2.46 8.75
C GLU A 66 6.12 1.52 7.55
N LYS A 67 5.41 1.82 6.47
CA LYS A 67 5.53 1.13 5.18
C LYS A 67 5.59 2.19 4.08
N LEU A 68 6.76 2.28 3.44
CA LEU A 68 6.95 3.08 2.23
C LEU A 68 6.66 2.19 1.03
N ARG A 69 5.85 2.69 0.11
CA ARG A 69 5.56 2.00 -1.14
C ARG A 69 5.45 2.96 -2.31
N VAL A 70 5.89 2.51 -3.46
CA VAL A 70 5.56 3.10 -4.76
C VAL A 70 4.41 2.31 -5.35
N ARG A 71 3.40 3.00 -5.86
CA ARG A 71 2.22 2.39 -6.45
C ARG A 71 1.95 2.96 -7.84
N SER A 72 1.58 2.07 -8.76
CA SER A 72 0.99 2.46 -10.05
C SER A 72 -0.32 1.72 -10.29
N TYR A 73 -1.21 2.38 -11.04
CA TYR A 73 -2.50 1.86 -11.46
C TYR A 73 -2.49 1.42 -12.94
N LYS A 74 -1.41 1.70 -13.66
CA LYS A 74 -1.18 1.29 -15.04
C LYS A 74 0.19 0.61 -15.18
N LYS A 75 0.40 -0.05 -16.32
CA LYS A 75 1.75 -0.45 -16.72
C LYS A 75 2.58 0.82 -16.85
N ILE A 76 3.77 0.82 -16.26
CA ILE A 76 4.66 1.99 -16.22
C ILE A 76 5.58 1.92 -17.44
N GLU A 77 5.66 3.01 -18.19
CA GLU A 77 6.69 3.24 -19.21
C GLU A 77 7.71 4.28 -18.71
N ASN A 78 8.75 4.56 -19.50
CA ASN A 78 9.74 5.57 -19.12
C ASN A 78 9.03 6.93 -18.94
N ASP A 79 9.38 7.67 -17.88
CA ASP A 79 8.80 8.96 -17.47
C ASP A 79 7.35 8.95 -16.98
N ASP A 80 6.74 7.79 -16.79
CA ASP A 80 5.40 7.72 -16.19
C ASP A 80 5.41 8.12 -14.71
N GLU A 81 4.33 8.80 -14.33
CA GLU A 81 4.12 9.22 -12.95
C GLU A 81 3.63 8.05 -12.08
N VAL A 82 4.18 8.01 -10.86
CA VAL A 82 3.79 7.02 -9.85
C VAL A 82 3.51 7.67 -8.51
N PHE A 83 2.73 6.97 -7.69
CA PHE A 83 2.34 7.41 -6.36
C PHE A 83 3.35 6.89 -5.34
N VAL A 84 4.09 7.81 -4.70
CA VAL A 84 4.89 7.48 -3.51
C VAL A 84 4.00 7.65 -2.28
N GLU A 85 3.76 6.56 -1.55
CA GLU A 85 2.89 6.53 -0.38
C GLU A 85 3.64 6.08 0.87
N LEU A 86 3.48 6.82 1.97
CA LEU A 86 3.94 6.42 3.30
C LEU A 86 2.75 6.10 4.21
N LYS A 87 2.76 4.88 4.76
CA LYS A 87 1.74 4.43 5.72
C LYS A 87 2.36 4.28 7.10
N LYS A 88 1.85 5.05 8.08
CA LYS A 88 2.24 4.93 9.49
C LYS A 88 1.12 4.27 10.30
N LYS A 89 1.49 3.55 11.35
CA LYS A 89 0.57 3.05 12.38
C LYS A 89 1.23 3.27 13.73
N CYS A 90 0.49 3.86 14.67
CA CYS A 90 0.91 4.06 16.06
C CYS A 90 -0.22 3.56 16.96
N GLU A 91 0.09 2.74 17.98
CA GLU A 91 -0.85 2.33 19.05
C GLU A 91 -2.26 1.94 18.56
N SER A 92 -2.32 1.17 17.45
CA SER A 92 -3.57 0.74 16.79
C SER A 92 -4.26 1.77 15.88
N ILE A 93 -3.94 3.06 15.97
CA ILE A 93 -4.44 4.10 15.08
C ILE A 93 -3.65 4.09 13.77
N LYS A 94 -4.37 3.95 12.64
CA LYS A 94 -3.79 4.09 11.29
C LYS A 94 -3.74 5.57 10.93
N VAL A 95 -2.68 6.27 11.29
CA VAL A 95 -2.41 7.62 10.78
C VAL A 95 -1.80 7.48 9.38
N ARG A 96 -2.60 7.75 8.35
CA ARG A 96 -2.15 7.79 6.96
C ARG A 96 -1.87 9.25 6.60
N LEU A 97 -0.66 9.59 6.18
CA LEU A 97 -0.45 10.81 5.39
C LEU A 97 0.91 10.76 4.67
N LEU A 98 0.86 10.69 3.34
CA LEU A 98 1.28 11.75 2.41
C LEU A 98 1.36 11.13 1.00
N HIS A 99 0.57 11.64 0.06
CA HIS A 99 0.83 11.46 -1.37
C HIS A 99 2.01 12.39 -1.64
N LEU A 100 3.23 11.84 -1.60
CA LEU A 100 4.44 12.67 -1.52
C LEU A 100 4.69 13.45 -2.81
N SER A 101 4.38 12.84 -3.95
CA SER A 101 4.24 13.49 -5.26
C SER A 101 4.09 12.42 -6.35
N LEU A 102 3.57 12.84 -7.50
CA LEU A 102 3.80 12.17 -8.78
C LEU A 102 5.29 12.35 -9.10
N THR A 103 6.06 11.28 -8.96
CA THR A 103 7.50 11.32 -9.27
C THR A 103 7.74 10.54 -10.55
N LYS A 104 8.55 11.10 -11.46
CA LYS A 104 9.14 10.34 -12.56
C LYS A 104 10.20 9.43 -11.96
N ILE A 105 9.95 8.12 -11.92
CA ILE A 105 10.98 7.16 -11.51
C ILE A 105 11.80 6.81 -12.74
N LEU A 106 13.02 7.33 -12.81
CA LEU A 106 14.03 6.80 -13.74
C LEU A 106 14.47 5.43 -13.18
N PHE A 107 14.08 4.35 -13.84
CA PHE A 107 14.26 2.97 -13.38
C PHE A 107 15.73 2.51 -13.22
N SER A 108 16.71 3.35 -13.54
CA SER A 108 18.11 2.95 -13.53
C SER A 108 18.73 2.93 -12.12
N HIS A 109 18.42 3.86 -11.22
CA HIS A 109 18.96 3.88 -9.84
C HIS A 109 18.08 4.74 -8.91
N ALA A 110 16.84 4.32 -8.64
CA ALA A 110 15.94 5.04 -7.74
C ALA A 110 16.35 4.85 -6.27
N SER A 111 17.39 5.55 -5.84
CA SER A 111 17.70 5.75 -4.41
C SER A 111 16.82 6.89 -3.90
N PHE A 112 15.74 6.57 -3.20
CA PHE A 112 14.89 7.58 -2.58
C PHE A 112 15.42 7.93 -1.20
N ASN A 113 15.97 9.13 -1.06
CA ASN A 113 16.49 9.65 0.21
C ASN A 113 15.33 10.08 1.11
N TYR A 114 14.66 9.12 1.75
CA TYR A 114 13.72 9.42 2.83
C TYR A 114 14.44 9.45 4.18
N HIS A 115 14.69 10.65 4.72
CA HIS A 115 15.28 10.80 6.04
C HIS A 115 14.24 10.50 7.13
N ARG A 116 14.48 9.45 7.91
CA ARG A 116 13.63 9.08 9.06
C ARG A 116 14.33 9.47 10.36
N THR A 117 13.66 10.26 11.20
CA THR A 117 14.01 10.46 12.62
C THR A 117 13.09 9.61 13.47
N VAL A 118 13.54 8.40 13.83
CA VAL A 118 12.93 7.61 14.91
C VAL A 118 14.05 7.14 15.82
N GLY A 119 14.23 7.82 16.95
CA GLY A 119 15.26 7.53 17.95
C GLY A 119 16.68 7.50 17.38
N ASN A 120 17.32 8.66 17.20
CA ASN A 120 18.77 8.85 16.93
C ASN A 120 19.46 7.96 15.89
N LYS A 121 18.75 7.29 14.97
CA LYS A 121 19.34 6.44 13.93
C LYS A 121 18.83 6.83 12.55
N SER A 122 19.72 7.39 11.73
CA SER A 122 19.53 7.60 10.30
C SER A 122 19.65 6.27 9.54
N GLY A 123 18.89 6.11 8.47
CA GLY A 123 18.94 4.90 7.64
C GLY A 123 18.36 5.15 6.25
N TYR A 124 18.91 4.47 5.26
CA TYR A 124 18.52 4.59 3.85
C TYR A 124 17.51 3.51 3.47
N PHE A 125 16.56 3.86 2.61
CA PHE A 125 15.66 2.91 1.96
C PHE A 125 16.25 2.50 0.61
N ARG A 126 16.35 1.20 0.36
CA ARG A 126 16.80 0.63 -0.89
C ARG A 126 15.74 -0.34 -1.40
N SER A 127 15.43 -0.24 -2.68
CA SER A 127 14.36 -1.02 -3.29
C SER A 127 14.71 -2.51 -3.23
N HIS A 128 13.82 -3.30 -2.62
CA HIS A 128 13.79 -4.73 -2.82
C HIS A 128 12.52 -5.01 -3.61
N ILE A 129 12.70 -5.36 -4.89
CA ILE A 129 11.59 -5.55 -5.82
C ILE A 129 10.89 -6.86 -5.47
N TYR A 130 9.75 -6.78 -4.80
CA TYR A 130 8.80 -7.89 -4.71
C TYR A 130 7.70 -7.63 -5.73
N TYR A 131 7.73 -8.31 -6.87
CA TYR A 131 6.58 -8.36 -7.78
C TYR A 131 5.47 -9.17 -7.09
N VAL A 132 4.50 -8.48 -6.48
CA VAL A 132 3.24 -9.12 -6.07
C VAL A 132 2.23 -8.84 -7.18
N TYR A 133 2.05 -9.81 -8.08
CA TYR A 133 0.91 -9.84 -8.98
C TYR A 133 -0.30 -10.26 -8.12
N ILE A 134 -1.30 -9.37 -8.00
CA ILE A 134 -2.65 -9.70 -7.54
C ILE A 134 -3.59 -9.39 -8.69
#